data_AF-A0ABD5QAD2-F1
#
_entry.id   AF-A0ABD5QAD2-F1
#
_cell.length_a   1.000
_cell.length_b   1.000
_cell.length_c   1.000
_cell.angle_alpha   90.00
_cell.angle_beta   90.00
_cell.angle_gamma   90.00
#
_symmetry.space_group_name_H-M   'P 1'
#
loop_
_entity.id
_entity.type
_entity.pdbx_description
1 polymer ?
#
loop_
_entity_poly.entity_id
_entity_poly.type
_entity_poly.pdbx_seq_one_letter_code
_entity_poly.pdbx_strand_id
1 'polypeptide(L)'
;MVTEVDCLEALQEAAERLGESPTKAAYEELELTPASATIMKTLGGWNAAKERAGLETFDRGATGDQAIQAKPTEVELPSGVEWDELTSQQRWYYKNQEERIERKDRRRAEIRRWLYQYKDQNCKCTRCDEDRPLCLDFHHPNEKERSVATMVVNGHSKESIREEIERCVVLCANCHRLNHLDAPENSEAKP
;
A
#
# COMPACT_ATOMS: atom_id res chain seq x y z
N MET A 1 33.20 -21.28 -19.37
CA MET A 1 32.59 -20.47 -18.30
C MET A 1 33.03 -19.05 -18.55
N VAL A 2 32.11 -18.09 -18.59
CA VAL A 2 32.46 -16.66 -18.76
C VAL A 2 33.23 -16.22 -17.53
N THR A 3 34.42 -15.65 -17.72
CA THR A 3 35.29 -15.17 -16.65
C THR A 3 35.02 -13.71 -16.32
N GLU A 4 35.55 -13.22 -15.20
CA GLU A 4 35.52 -11.79 -14.90
C GLU A 4 36.24 -10.97 -15.97
N VAL A 5 37.32 -11.50 -16.55
CA VAL A 5 38.11 -10.84 -17.61
C VAL A 5 37.25 -10.63 -18.86
N ASP A 6 36.53 -11.68 -19.29
CA ASP A 6 35.62 -11.61 -20.45
C ASP A 6 34.54 -10.52 -20.27
N CYS A 7 34.09 -10.30 -19.03
CA CYS A 7 33.10 -9.28 -18.72
C CYS A 7 33.69 -7.86 -18.77
N LEU A 8 34.95 -7.68 -18.40
CA LEU A 8 35.63 -6.38 -18.43
C LEU A 8 36.03 -6.00 -19.86
N GLU A 9 36.55 -6.95 -20.64
CA GLU A 9 36.92 -6.74 -22.04
C GLU A 9 35.70 -6.34 -22.87
N ALA A 10 34.57 -7.01 -22.69
CA ALA A 10 33.35 -6.66 -23.41
C ALA A 10 32.82 -5.26 -23.06
N LEU A 11 32.98 -4.81 -21.80
CA LEU A 11 32.63 -3.44 -21.41
C LEU A 11 33.56 -2.40 -22.02
N GLN A 12 34.86 -2.68 -22.11
CA GLN A 12 35.83 -1.80 -22.75
C GLN A 12 35.61 -1.72 -24.26
N GLU A 13 35.32 -2.86 -24.91
CA GLU A 13 34.95 -2.91 -26.33
C GLU A 13 33.67 -2.12 -26.60
N ALA A 14 32.66 -2.25 -25.73
CA ALA A 14 31.45 -1.46 -25.83
C ALA A 14 31.72 0.04 -25.71
N ALA A 15 32.61 0.44 -24.80
CA ALA A 15 32.99 1.84 -24.63
C ALA A 15 33.75 2.39 -25.85
N GLU A 16 34.63 1.59 -26.45
CA GLU A 16 35.37 1.97 -27.66
C GLU A 16 34.43 2.14 -28.86
N ARG A 17 33.47 1.22 -29.04
CA ARG A 17 32.48 1.30 -30.13
C ARG A 17 31.53 2.48 -30.00
N LEU A 18 31.15 2.86 -28.78
CA LEU A 18 30.25 3.97 -28.51
C LEU A 18 30.98 5.32 -28.41
N GLY A 19 32.29 5.30 -28.17
CA GLY A 19 33.08 6.51 -27.86
C GLY A 19 32.77 7.11 -26.49
N GLU A 20 31.96 6.43 -25.67
CA GLU A 20 31.54 6.85 -24.33
C GLU A 20 31.29 5.63 -23.43
N SER A 21 31.16 5.86 -22.12
CA SER A 21 30.88 4.77 -21.18
C SER A 21 29.48 4.18 -21.41
N PRO A 22 29.34 2.85 -21.65
CA PRO A 22 28.08 2.24 -22.08
C PRO A 22 26.99 2.31 -21.00
N THR A 23 25.79 2.74 -21.38
CA THR A 23 24.58 2.41 -20.62
C THR A 23 24.24 0.93 -20.80
N LYS A 24 23.47 0.35 -19.87
CA LYS A 24 23.05 -1.05 -20.01
C LYS A 24 22.27 -1.27 -21.31
N ALA A 25 21.39 -0.34 -21.68
CA ALA A 25 20.62 -0.40 -22.91
C ALA A 25 21.52 -0.30 -24.15
N ALA A 26 22.44 0.67 -24.18
CA ALA A 26 23.37 0.83 -25.29
C ALA A 26 24.28 -0.39 -25.47
N TYR A 27 24.71 -1.04 -24.38
CA TYR A 27 25.47 -2.29 -24.46
C TYR A 27 24.66 -3.43 -25.08
N GLU A 28 23.37 -3.56 -24.74
CA GLU A 28 22.50 -4.62 -25.28
C GLU A 28 22.25 -4.44 -26.79
N GLU A 29 22.25 -3.21 -27.29
CA GLU A 29 22.12 -2.90 -28.73
C GLU A 29 23.37 -3.27 -29.54
N LEU A 30 24.55 -3.36 -28.92
CA LEU A 30 25.78 -3.78 -29.59
C LEU A 30 25.89 -5.30 -29.80
N GLU A 31 24.93 -6.06 -29.27
CA GLU A 31 24.87 -7.53 -29.34
C GLU A 31 26.18 -8.23 -28.91
N LEU A 32 26.90 -7.61 -27.97
CA LEU A 32 28.17 -8.12 -27.46
C LEU A 32 27.98 -9.29 -26.49
N THR A 33 28.98 -10.18 -26.46
CA THR A 33 29.05 -11.29 -25.51
C THR A 33 30.19 -11.06 -24.52
N PRO A 34 29.98 -11.25 -23.21
CA PRO A 34 28.81 -11.83 -22.55
C PRO A 34 27.62 -10.86 -22.38
N ALA A 35 26.40 -11.40 -22.23
CA ALA A 35 25.20 -10.60 -22.04
C ALA A 35 25.28 -9.71 -20.78
N SER A 36 24.59 -8.56 -20.80
CA SER A 36 24.55 -7.59 -19.70
C SER A 36 24.22 -8.23 -18.33
N ALA A 37 23.29 -9.19 -18.32
CA ALA A 37 22.89 -9.95 -17.14
C ALA A 37 24.02 -10.80 -16.57
N THR A 38 24.85 -11.40 -17.44
CA THR A 38 26.02 -12.18 -17.04
C THR A 38 27.08 -11.27 -16.41
N ILE A 39 27.35 -10.12 -17.03
CA ILE A 39 28.27 -9.10 -16.48
C ILE A 39 27.82 -8.64 -15.09
N MET A 40 26.54 -8.31 -14.92
CA MET A 40 26.02 -7.89 -13.60
C MET A 40 26.12 -9.00 -12.55
N LYS A 41 25.84 -10.26 -12.93
CA LYS A 41 25.94 -11.41 -12.02
C LYS A 41 27.38 -11.69 -11.60
N THR A 42 28.32 -11.57 -12.54
CA THR A 42 29.74 -11.86 -12.32
C THR A 42 30.44 -10.72 -11.57
N LEU A 43 30.13 -9.47 -11.88
CA LEU A 43 30.86 -8.29 -11.37
C LEU A 43 30.10 -7.50 -10.28
N GLY A 44 28.95 -7.97 -9.81
CA GLY A 44 28.23 -7.39 -8.67
C GLY A 44 27.36 -6.17 -9.00
N GLY A 45 26.98 -6.00 -10.27
CA GLY A 45 26.11 -4.92 -10.75
C GLY A 45 26.76 -4.08 -11.86
N TRP A 46 25.95 -3.28 -12.57
CA TRP A 46 26.42 -2.56 -13.77
C TRP A 46 27.45 -1.47 -13.45
N ASN A 47 27.20 -0.65 -12.42
CA ASN A 47 28.16 0.38 -12.02
C ASN A 47 29.45 -0.22 -11.45
N ALA A 48 29.36 -1.30 -10.67
CA ALA A 48 30.53 -2.02 -10.18
C ALA A 48 31.36 -2.60 -11.34
N ALA A 49 30.69 -3.12 -12.37
CA ALA A 49 31.34 -3.61 -13.58
C ALA A 49 32.06 -2.50 -14.36
N LYS A 50 31.41 -1.34 -14.55
CA LYS A 50 32.00 -0.17 -15.20
C LYS A 50 33.20 0.38 -14.43
N GLU A 51 33.09 0.50 -13.10
CA GLU A 51 34.20 0.93 -12.24
C GLU A 51 35.40 0.00 -12.37
N ARG A 52 35.18 -1.32 -12.33
CA ARG A 52 36.24 -2.33 -12.51
C ARG A 52 36.83 -2.32 -13.93
N ALA A 53 36.06 -1.91 -14.94
CA ALA A 53 36.51 -1.76 -16.32
C ALA A 53 37.25 -0.43 -16.58
N GLY A 54 37.32 0.47 -15.59
CA GLY A 54 37.91 1.80 -15.73
C GLY A 54 37.01 2.79 -16.49
N LEU A 55 35.71 2.53 -16.53
CA LEU A 55 34.72 3.31 -17.26
C LEU A 55 33.90 4.21 -16.33
N GLU A 56 33.47 5.37 -16.82
CA GLU A 56 32.65 6.29 -16.04
C GLU A 56 31.34 5.62 -15.58
N THR A 57 31.06 5.67 -14.28
CA THR A 57 29.84 5.09 -13.71
C THR A 57 28.68 6.07 -13.81
N PHE A 58 27.45 5.54 -13.85
CA PHE A 58 26.29 6.41 -13.72
C PHE A 58 26.08 6.69 -12.23
N ASP A 59 26.30 7.92 -11.79
CA ASP A 59 25.90 8.32 -10.44
C ASP A 59 24.36 8.38 -10.40
N ARG A 60 23.74 7.68 -9.45
CA ARG A 60 22.29 7.83 -9.21
C ARG A 60 21.94 9.23 -8.72
N GLY A 61 22.91 10.00 -8.23
CA GLY A 61 22.80 11.44 -7.98
C GLY A 61 22.75 12.28 -9.26
N ALA A 62 23.14 11.73 -10.42
CA ALA A 62 23.10 12.35 -11.74
C ALA A 62 21.83 12.02 -12.54
N THR A 63 20.71 11.64 -11.89
CA THR A 63 19.44 12.27 -12.29
C THR A 63 19.53 13.73 -11.88
N GLY A 64 20.33 14.48 -12.64
CA GLY A 64 20.62 15.87 -12.39
C GLY A 64 19.33 16.63 -12.27
N ASP A 65 19.27 17.49 -11.27
CA ASP A 65 18.39 18.66 -11.18
C ASP A 65 17.16 18.58 -12.09
N GLN A 66 16.26 17.63 -11.82
CA GLN A 66 14.90 17.84 -12.24
C GLN A 66 14.43 19.01 -11.39
N ALA A 67 14.48 20.21 -11.98
CA ALA A 67 14.03 21.42 -11.34
C ALA A 67 12.72 21.14 -10.62
N ILE A 68 12.70 21.39 -9.31
CA ILE A 68 11.52 21.15 -8.49
C ILE A 68 10.39 21.93 -9.14
N GLN A 69 9.36 21.22 -9.61
CA GLN A 69 8.20 21.85 -10.20
C GLN A 69 7.56 22.79 -9.17
N ALA A 70 7.11 23.96 -9.61
CA ALA A 70 6.44 24.91 -8.74
C ALA A 70 5.24 24.26 -8.03
N LYS A 71 4.95 24.74 -6.81
CA LYS A 71 3.81 24.25 -6.05
C LYS A 71 2.51 24.51 -6.82
N PRO A 72 1.66 23.49 -7.05
CA PRO A 72 0.33 23.71 -7.60
C PRO A 72 -0.50 24.61 -6.68
N THR A 73 -1.34 25.47 -7.26
CA THR A 73 -2.15 26.45 -6.51
C THR A 73 -3.14 25.78 -5.56
N GLU A 74 -3.58 24.58 -5.90
CA GLU A 74 -4.57 23.80 -5.17
C GLU A 74 -4.00 23.10 -3.92
N VAL A 75 -2.66 23.03 -3.78
CA VAL A 75 -2.03 22.31 -2.68
C VAL A 75 -1.80 23.24 -1.49
N GLU A 76 -2.53 23.05 -0.40
CA GLU A 76 -2.26 23.76 0.86
C GLU A 76 -1.13 23.07 1.64
N LEU A 77 -0.17 23.86 2.14
CA LEU A 77 0.93 23.36 2.98
C LEU A 77 0.75 23.90 4.41
N PRO A 78 1.11 23.12 5.44
CA PRO A 78 1.16 23.62 6.82
C PRO A 78 2.13 24.80 6.98
N SER A 79 1.87 25.65 7.98
CA SER A 79 2.74 26.79 8.30
C SER A 79 4.17 26.32 8.59
N GLY A 80 5.15 26.96 7.94
CA GLY A 80 6.58 26.66 8.11
C GLY A 80 7.08 25.47 7.28
N VAL A 81 6.31 25.00 6.30
CA VAL A 81 6.73 23.97 5.34
C VAL A 81 6.88 24.61 3.95
N GLU A 82 8.11 24.64 3.45
CA GLU A 82 8.43 25.16 2.13
C GLU A 82 8.46 24.03 1.08
N TRP A 83 7.86 24.27 -0.10
CA TRP A 83 7.64 23.23 -1.12
C TRP A 83 8.92 22.71 -1.77
N ASP A 84 9.92 23.58 -1.91
CA ASP A 84 11.23 23.29 -2.47
C ASP A 84 12.09 22.47 -1.50
N GLU A 85 11.93 22.66 -0.20
CA GLU A 85 12.63 21.89 0.83
C GLU A 85 12.08 20.46 1.00
N LEU A 86 10.89 20.18 0.47
CA LEU A 86 10.29 18.85 0.53
C LEU A 86 11.06 17.83 -0.31
N THR A 87 11.02 16.57 0.10
CA THR A 87 11.42 15.46 -0.76
C THR A 87 10.37 15.24 -1.86
N SER A 88 10.77 14.58 -2.95
CA SER A 88 9.84 14.20 -4.03
C SER A 88 8.67 13.35 -3.53
N GLN A 89 8.89 12.50 -2.52
CA GLN A 89 7.84 11.70 -1.90
C GLN A 89 6.86 12.55 -1.08
N GLN A 90 7.35 13.55 -0.34
CA GLN A 90 6.49 14.48 0.40
C GLN A 90 5.67 15.38 -0.53
N ARG A 91 6.28 15.91 -1.61
CA ARG A 91 5.53 16.66 -2.64
C ARG A 91 4.42 15.82 -3.27
N TRP A 92 4.71 14.57 -3.60
CA TRP A 92 3.70 13.63 -4.09
C TRP A 92 2.60 13.39 -3.06
N TYR A 93 2.94 13.26 -1.77
CA TYR A 93 1.96 13.09 -0.70
C TYR A 93 0.98 14.25 -0.63
N TYR A 94 1.45 15.50 -0.58
CA TYR A 94 0.59 16.68 -0.50
C TYR A 94 -0.23 16.87 -1.78
N LYS A 95 0.37 16.66 -2.96
CA LYS A 95 -0.33 16.74 -4.24
C LYS A 95 -1.50 15.75 -4.37
N ASN A 96 -1.34 14.55 -3.83
CA ASN A 96 -2.33 13.48 -3.96
C ASN A 96 -3.20 13.32 -2.70
N GLN A 97 -3.12 14.25 -1.74
CA GLN A 97 -3.81 14.11 -0.45
C GLN A 97 -5.33 14.04 -0.63
N GLU A 98 -5.91 14.98 -1.37
CA GLU A 98 -7.36 15.05 -1.61
C GLU A 98 -7.89 13.81 -2.32
N GLU A 99 -7.30 13.44 -3.46
CA GLU A 99 -7.69 12.24 -4.21
C GLU A 99 -7.60 10.96 -3.35
N ARG A 100 -6.61 10.87 -2.45
CA ARG A 100 -6.48 9.74 -1.53
C ARG A 100 -7.57 9.71 -0.48
N ILE A 101 -7.93 10.87 0.07
CA ILE A 101 -9.05 11.01 1.01
C ILE A 101 -10.35 10.60 0.30
N GLU A 102 -10.61 11.16 -0.88
CA GLU A 102 -11.80 10.84 -1.68
C GLU A 102 -11.89 9.35 -2.03
N ARG A 103 -10.78 8.74 -2.47
CA ARG A 103 -10.74 7.30 -2.77
C ARG A 103 -11.06 6.47 -1.53
N LYS A 104 -10.50 6.84 -0.37
CA LYS A 104 -10.74 6.16 0.91
C LYS A 104 -12.21 6.29 1.33
N ASP A 105 -12.78 7.48 1.21
CA ASP A 105 -14.16 7.74 1.60
C ASP A 105 -15.17 7.10 0.66
N ARG A 106 -14.90 7.10 -0.65
CA ARG A 106 -15.67 6.34 -1.65
C ARG A 106 -15.70 4.86 -1.31
N ARG A 107 -14.54 4.28 -0.97
CA ARG A 107 -14.43 2.88 -0.57
C ARG A 107 -15.23 2.58 0.70
N ARG A 108 -15.13 3.44 1.72
CA ARG A 108 -15.91 3.30 2.97
C ARG A 108 -17.40 3.38 2.71
N ALA A 109 -17.86 4.30 1.87
CA ALA A 109 -19.26 4.44 1.50
C ALA A 109 -19.77 3.19 0.77
N GLU A 110 -18.97 2.65 -0.15
CA GLU A 110 -19.28 1.40 -0.87
C GLU A 110 -19.47 0.22 0.10
N ILE A 111 -18.52 0.04 1.03
CA ILE A 111 -18.58 -1.03 2.02
C ILE A 111 -19.78 -0.85 2.96
N ARG A 112 -20.05 0.37 3.43
CA ARG A 112 -21.23 0.65 4.29
C ARG A 112 -22.53 0.31 3.60
N ARG A 113 -22.69 0.69 2.32
CA ARG A 113 -23.87 0.36 1.52
C ARG A 113 -24.03 -1.15 1.37
N TRP A 114 -22.95 -1.83 1.03
CA TRP A 114 -22.94 -3.29 0.90
C TRP A 114 -23.30 -3.97 2.24
N LEU A 115 -22.73 -3.52 3.36
CA LEU A 115 -22.99 -4.10 4.67
C LEU A 115 -24.44 -3.89 5.11
N TYR A 116 -25.01 -2.72 4.80
CA TYR A 116 -26.44 -2.45 5.03
C TYR A 116 -27.32 -3.45 4.28
N GLN A 117 -27.09 -3.64 2.98
CA GLN A 117 -27.83 -4.60 2.16
C GLN A 117 -27.65 -6.04 2.66
N TYR A 118 -26.43 -6.39 3.08
CA TYR A 118 -26.16 -7.70 3.67
C TYR A 118 -26.98 -7.93 4.94
N LYS A 119 -27.02 -6.95 5.85
CA LYS A 119 -27.82 -7.03 7.07
C LYS A 119 -29.32 -7.14 6.78
N ASP A 120 -29.83 -6.35 5.86
CA ASP A 120 -31.24 -6.36 5.44
C ASP A 120 -31.70 -7.73 4.92
N GLN A 121 -30.83 -8.42 4.19
CA GLN A 121 -31.18 -9.69 3.54
C GLN A 121 -30.91 -10.92 4.41
N ASN A 122 -29.95 -10.85 5.34
CA ASN A 122 -29.38 -12.04 5.99
C ASN A 122 -29.40 -11.99 7.52
N CYS A 123 -29.72 -10.86 8.12
CA CYS A 123 -29.49 -10.66 9.54
C CYS A 123 -30.79 -10.32 10.29
N LYS A 124 -30.94 -10.95 11.44
CA LYS A 124 -31.87 -10.58 12.50
C LYS A 124 -31.19 -10.79 13.84
N CYS A 125 -31.64 -10.11 14.88
CA CYS A 125 -31.14 -10.36 16.22
C CYS A 125 -31.40 -11.82 16.62
N THR A 126 -30.42 -12.49 17.21
CA THR A 126 -30.59 -13.87 17.70
C THR A 126 -31.33 -13.95 19.04
N ARG A 127 -31.54 -12.81 19.72
CA ARG A 127 -32.15 -12.74 21.07
C ARG A 127 -33.52 -12.06 21.11
N CYS A 128 -33.93 -11.35 20.07
CA CYS A 128 -35.23 -10.70 19.98
C CYS A 128 -35.65 -10.57 18.50
N ASP A 129 -36.85 -10.04 18.26
CA ASP A 129 -37.43 -9.92 16.91
C ASP A 129 -36.94 -8.69 16.12
N GLU A 130 -35.87 -8.02 16.57
CA GLU A 130 -35.31 -6.90 15.83
C GLU A 130 -34.61 -7.38 14.55
N ASP A 131 -35.04 -6.85 13.41
CA ASP A 131 -34.49 -7.15 12.08
C ASP A 131 -34.00 -5.89 11.34
N ARG A 132 -34.20 -4.68 11.88
CA ARG A 132 -33.80 -3.44 11.20
C ARG A 132 -32.28 -3.38 11.09
N PRO A 133 -31.69 -3.29 9.88
CA PRO A 133 -30.24 -3.33 9.66
C PRO A 133 -29.42 -2.32 10.46
N LEU A 134 -29.99 -1.14 10.72
CA LEU A 134 -29.36 -0.06 11.48
C LEU A 134 -29.25 -0.37 12.97
N CYS A 135 -30.07 -1.28 13.48
CA CYS A 135 -30.11 -1.65 14.88
C CYS A 135 -29.26 -2.89 15.19
N LEU A 136 -28.75 -3.60 14.17
CA LEU A 136 -28.01 -4.84 14.31
C LEU A 136 -26.50 -4.59 14.37
N ASP A 137 -25.80 -5.33 15.22
CA ASP A 137 -24.35 -5.34 15.41
C ASP A 137 -23.81 -6.78 15.36
N PHE A 138 -22.53 -6.89 15.00
CA PHE A 138 -21.81 -8.16 14.94
C PHE A 138 -20.98 -8.33 16.21
N HIS A 139 -21.42 -9.24 17.07
CA HIS A 139 -20.82 -9.53 18.36
C HIS A 139 -19.86 -10.72 18.26
N HIS A 140 -18.60 -10.54 18.67
CA HIS A 140 -17.68 -11.67 18.82
C HIS A 140 -17.89 -12.31 20.19
N PRO A 141 -18.19 -13.62 20.26
CA PRO A 141 -18.33 -14.32 21.54
C PRO A 141 -16.99 -14.53 22.26
N ASN A 142 -15.85 -14.28 21.59
CA ASN A 142 -14.50 -14.40 22.14
C ASN A 142 -13.74 -13.05 22.07
N GLU A 143 -12.96 -12.71 23.10
CA GLU A 143 -12.43 -11.36 23.36
C GLU A 143 -11.32 -10.83 22.42
N LYS A 144 -10.86 -11.57 21.39
CA LYS A 144 -9.61 -11.23 20.66
C LYS A 144 -9.72 -11.08 19.13
N GLU A 145 -10.84 -10.61 18.60
CA GLU A 145 -11.00 -10.40 17.14
C GLU A 145 -11.39 -8.96 16.76
N ARG A 146 -11.30 -8.63 15.46
CA ARG A 146 -11.40 -7.25 14.97
C ARG A 146 -12.87 -6.92 14.73
N SER A 147 -13.39 -5.87 15.36
CA SER A 147 -14.80 -5.52 15.10
C SER A 147 -15.05 -5.23 13.61
N VAL A 148 -16.14 -5.77 13.06
CA VAL A 148 -16.57 -5.51 11.67
C VAL A 148 -16.64 -4.00 11.40
N ALA A 149 -17.06 -3.20 12.37
CA ALA A 149 -17.06 -1.74 12.31
C ALA A 149 -15.66 -1.16 12.02
N THR A 150 -14.61 -1.67 12.66
CA THR A 150 -13.23 -1.26 12.43
C THR A 150 -12.77 -1.62 11.02
N MET A 151 -13.15 -2.80 10.53
CA MET A 151 -12.81 -3.24 9.17
C MET A 151 -13.43 -2.34 8.09
N VAL A 152 -14.67 -1.87 8.32
CA VAL A 152 -15.32 -0.89 7.43
C VAL A 152 -14.57 0.45 7.43
N VAL A 153 -14.18 0.96 8.60
CA VAL A 153 -13.43 2.23 8.74
C VAL A 153 -12.06 2.15 8.06
N ASN A 154 -11.41 0.98 8.13
CA ASN A 154 -10.11 0.72 7.53
C ASN A 154 -10.19 0.35 6.04
N GLY A 155 -11.40 0.12 5.50
CA GLY A 155 -11.61 -0.11 4.07
C GLY A 155 -11.24 -1.52 3.59
N HIS A 156 -11.40 -2.54 4.45
CA HIS A 156 -11.11 -3.93 4.11
C HIS A 156 -11.91 -4.46 2.89
N SER A 157 -11.50 -5.60 2.35
CA SER A 157 -12.25 -6.29 1.30
C SER A 157 -13.60 -6.81 1.82
N LYS A 158 -14.59 -6.95 0.93
CA LYS A 158 -15.91 -7.48 1.31
C LYS A 158 -15.79 -8.93 1.75
N GLU A 159 -14.88 -9.66 1.14
CA GLU A 159 -14.53 -11.05 1.42
C GLU A 159 -14.00 -11.19 2.85
N SER A 160 -13.00 -10.40 3.22
CA SER A 160 -12.46 -10.41 4.59
C SER A 160 -13.50 -10.02 5.62
N ILE A 161 -14.40 -9.08 5.31
CA ILE A 161 -15.50 -8.71 6.22
C ILE A 161 -16.51 -9.87 6.35
N ARG A 162 -16.82 -10.60 5.27
CA ARG A 162 -17.70 -11.77 5.34
C ARG A 162 -17.13 -12.87 6.23
N GLU A 163 -15.84 -13.17 6.07
CA GLU A 163 -15.14 -14.16 6.91
C GLU A 163 -15.23 -13.80 8.40
N GLU A 164 -15.15 -12.52 8.74
CA GLU A 164 -15.32 -12.07 10.13
C GLU A 164 -16.78 -12.19 10.59
N ILE A 165 -17.74 -11.85 9.74
CA ILE A 165 -19.18 -11.95 10.05
C ILE A 165 -19.57 -13.39 10.39
N GLU A 166 -19.00 -14.38 9.72
CA GLU A 166 -19.26 -15.81 9.99
C GLU A 166 -18.87 -16.25 11.40
N ARG A 167 -17.94 -15.53 12.04
CA ARG A 167 -17.50 -15.78 13.43
C ARG A 167 -18.30 -14.97 14.46
N CYS A 168 -19.16 -14.07 13.99
CA CYS A 168 -19.95 -13.18 14.83
C CYS A 168 -21.35 -13.74 15.11
N VAL A 169 -21.89 -13.35 16.26
CA VAL A 169 -23.31 -13.46 16.57
C VAL A 169 -23.99 -12.13 16.24
N VAL A 170 -25.07 -12.16 15.48
CA VAL A 170 -25.86 -10.96 15.19
C VAL A 170 -26.75 -10.62 16.39
N LEU A 171 -26.55 -9.44 16.98
CA LEU A 171 -27.34 -8.94 18.09
C LEU A 171 -27.81 -7.52 17.80
N CYS A 172 -29.01 -7.14 18.23
CA CYS A 172 -29.38 -5.73 18.21
C CYS A 172 -28.57 -4.94 19.25
N ALA A 173 -28.45 -3.63 19.09
CA ALA A 173 -27.67 -2.76 19.97
C ALA A 173 -28.04 -2.90 21.47
N ASN A 174 -29.31 -3.19 21.78
CA ASN A 174 -29.75 -3.43 23.16
C ASN A 174 -29.29 -4.80 23.67
N CYS A 175 -29.54 -5.88 22.93
CA CYS A 175 -29.09 -7.22 23.29
C CYS A 175 -27.56 -7.34 23.34
N HIS A 176 -26.86 -6.61 22.47
CA HIS A 176 -25.40 -6.53 22.46
C HIS A 176 -24.87 -5.89 23.75
N ARG A 177 -25.47 -4.77 24.19
CA ARG A 177 -25.12 -4.15 25.48
C ARG A 177 -25.39 -5.10 26.65
N LEU A 178 -26.56 -5.73 26.69
CA LEU A 178 -26.91 -6.69 27.74
C LEU A 178 -25.93 -7.86 27.83
N ASN A 179 -25.34 -8.29 26.71
CA ASN A 179 -24.35 -9.36 26.70
C ASN A 179 -23.00 -8.98 27.33
N HIS A 180 -22.63 -7.69 27.31
CA HIS A 180 -21.41 -7.19 27.92
C HIS A 180 -21.62 -6.72 29.36
N LEU A 181 -22.84 -6.80 29.89
CA LEU A 181 -23.11 -6.51 31.29
C LEU A 181 -22.83 -7.77 32.12
N ASP A 182 -21.85 -7.69 33.01
CA ASP A 182 -21.92 -8.44 34.26
C ASP A 182 -23.06 -7.79 35.07
N ALA A 183 -24.19 -8.49 35.19
CA ALA A 183 -25.29 -8.01 36.01
C ALA A 183 -24.75 -7.77 37.44
N PRO A 184 -25.00 -6.62 38.08
CA PRO A 184 -24.67 -6.46 39.49
C PRO A 184 -25.42 -7.53 40.27
N GLU A 185 -24.72 -8.27 41.13
CA GLU A 185 -25.31 -9.22 42.08
C GLU A 185 -26.45 -8.48 42.81
N ASN A 186 -27.71 -8.85 42.57
CA ASN A 186 -28.95 -8.17 43.00
C ASN A 186 -29.60 -7.16 42.05
N SER A 187 -29.79 -7.50 40.77
CA SER A 187 -30.87 -6.88 39.98
C SER A 187 -31.81 -7.95 39.44
N GLU A 188 -33.04 -7.99 39.97
CA GLU A 188 -34.11 -8.81 39.41
C GLU A 188 -34.46 -8.28 38.01
N ALA A 189 -34.48 -9.18 37.02
CA ALA A 189 -34.86 -8.85 35.65
C ALA A 189 -36.30 -8.31 35.65
N LYS A 190 -36.49 -7.08 35.17
CA LYS A 190 -37.83 -6.56 34.90
C LYS A 190 -38.46 -7.41 33.78
N PRO A 191 -39.75 -7.79 33.91
CA PRO A 191 -40.48 -8.55 32.91
C PRO A 191 -40.62 -7.77 31.59
#